data_AF-A0A662R7F5-F1
#
_entry.id   AF-A0A662R7F5-F1
#
_cell.length_a   1.000
_cell.length_b   1.000
_cell.length_c   1.000
_cell.angle_alpha   90.00
_cell.angle_beta   90.00
_cell.angle_gamma   90.00
#
_symmetry.space_group_name_H-M   'P 1'
#
loop_
_entity.id
_entity.type
_entity.pdbx_description
1 polymer ?
#
loop_
_entity_poly.entity_id
_entity_poly.type
_entity_poly.pdbx_seq_one_letter_code
_entity_poly.pdbx_strand_id
1 'polypeptide(L)'
;EAVLPIIQSRIKVNSVKRIRVKQSESIESTYYLLKEFISDPKIRGAIFIPIGLAFIVYAASVVARRPELAVAAIIGVVGAYLLYSGFGIGESIDKYRENATESLYRGKISFITYLAAIMIGIIATIQGANACWAGIASEIFPGYVILVMMFIKTSVWWYVAAGLSLGFGRIVDLHLEGRVIGRAWAFPFFIIASGLLLWGASAYILASTGYDQDYGIQHLVLSIVGSVAISLFGIYVAARRYGEPV
;
A
#
# COMPACT_ATOMS: atom_id res chain seq x y z
N GLU A 1 -53.52 -12.77 -23.80
CA GLU A 1 -54.75 -13.55 -24.11
C GLU A 1 -55.87 -12.73 -24.75
N ALA A 2 -55.72 -11.40 -24.85
CA ALA A 2 -56.78 -10.50 -25.30
C ALA A 2 -57.17 -10.56 -26.80
N VAL A 3 -56.42 -11.25 -27.66
CA VAL A 3 -56.65 -11.22 -29.13
C VAL A 3 -57.40 -12.47 -29.64
N LEU A 4 -57.43 -13.54 -28.84
CA LEU A 4 -58.05 -14.81 -29.20
C LEU A 4 -59.55 -14.71 -29.58
N PRO A 5 -60.41 -13.99 -28.80
CA PRO A 5 -61.83 -13.95 -29.10
C PRO A 5 -62.17 -13.16 -30.38
N ILE A 6 -61.30 -12.22 -30.78
CA ILE A 6 -61.48 -11.43 -32.01
C ILE A 6 -61.28 -12.32 -33.25
N ILE A 7 -60.30 -13.22 -33.23
CA ILE A 7 -60.01 -14.12 -34.35
C ILE A 7 -61.09 -15.21 -34.46
N GLN A 8 -61.54 -15.75 -33.32
CA GLN A 8 -62.62 -16.76 -33.29
C GLN A 8 -63.96 -16.23 -33.81
N SER A 9 -64.21 -14.92 -33.73
CA SER A 9 -65.41 -14.30 -34.28
C SER A 9 -65.49 -14.37 -35.81
N ARG A 10 -64.34 -14.47 -36.49
CA ARG A 10 -64.28 -14.49 -37.96
C ARG A 10 -64.06 -15.89 -38.54
N ILE A 11 -63.40 -16.78 -37.80
CA ILE A 11 -62.98 -18.10 -38.30
C ILE A 11 -63.06 -19.14 -37.16
N LYS A 12 -63.57 -20.35 -37.45
CA LYS A 12 -63.55 -21.46 -36.49
C LYS A 12 -62.11 -21.90 -36.20
N VAL A 13 -61.68 -21.76 -34.95
CA VAL A 13 -60.35 -22.18 -34.48
C VAL A 13 -60.49 -23.49 -33.71
N ASN A 14 -59.93 -24.59 -34.24
CA ASN A 14 -60.00 -25.91 -33.58
C ASN A 14 -58.95 -26.11 -32.49
N SER A 15 -57.76 -25.50 -32.61
CA SER A 15 -56.73 -25.56 -31.55
C SER A 15 -55.76 -24.39 -31.65
N VAL A 16 -55.19 -24.01 -30.51
CA VAL A 16 -54.19 -22.93 -30.40
C VAL A 16 -52.88 -23.57 -29.94
N LYS A 17 -51.88 -23.61 -30.83
CA LYS A 17 -50.52 -24.03 -30.47
C LYS A 17 -49.64 -22.80 -30.31
N ARG A 18 -49.25 -22.50 -29.07
CA ARG A 18 -48.36 -21.38 -28.77
C ARG A 18 -46.93 -21.77 -29.16
N ILE A 19 -46.43 -21.21 -30.25
CA ILE A 19 -45.02 -21.33 -30.64
C ILE A 19 -44.30 -20.12 -30.06
N ARG A 20 -43.44 -20.34 -29.06
CA ARG A 20 -42.59 -19.28 -28.52
C ARG A 20 -41.38 -19.17 -29.45
N VAL A 21 -41.38 -18.18 -30.33
CA VAL A 21 -40.23 -17.89 -31.18
C VAL A 21 -39.16 -17.26 -30.28
N LYS A 22 -38.08 -18.00 -29.98
CA LYS A 22 -36.86 -17.39 -29.44
C LYS A 22 -36.20 -16.65 -30.59
N GLN A 23 -36.40 -15.33 -30.69
CA GLN A 23 -35.44 -14.53 -31.45
C GLN A 23 -34.09 -14.63 -30.72
N SER A 24 -32.98 -14.72 -31.45
CA SER A 24 -31.66 -14.73 -30.82
C SER A 24 -31.40 -13.37 -30.18
N GLU A 25 -31.79 -13.22 -28.92
CA GLU A 25 -31.51 -12.09 -28.02
C GLU A 25 -30.00 -11.78 -27.92
N SER A 26 -29.16 -12.72 -28.33
CA SER A 26 -27.73 -12.71 -28.08
C SER A 26 -26.98 -11.52 -28.68
N ILE A 27 -27.35 -11.01 -29.86
CA ILE A 27 -26.57 -9.94 -30.50
C ILE A 27 -26.87 -8.58 -29.87
N GLU A 28 -28.13 -8.29 -29.59
CA GLU A 28 -28.54 -7.04 -28.95
C GLU A 28 -28.10 -7.02 -27.49
N SER A 29 -28.28 -8.12 -26.76
CA SER A 29 -27.76 -8.25 -25.39
C SER A 29 -26.23 -8.13 -25.33
N THR A 30 -25.49 -8.66 -26.32
CA THR A 30 -24.02 -8.50 -26.37
C THR A 30 -23.62 -7.04 -26.62
N TYR A 31 -24.33 -6.32 -27.50
CA TYR A 31 -24.08 -4.90 -27.73
C TYR A 31 -24.30 -4.06 -26.47
N TYR A 32 -25.40 -4.30 -25.74
CA TYR A 32 -25.68 -3.60 -24.49
C TYR A 32 -24.67 -3.94 -23.39
N LEU A 33 -24.26 -5.21 -23.27
CA LEU A 33 -23.19 -5.61 -22.36
C LEU A 33 -21.88 -4.87 -22.68
N LEU A 34 -21.40 -4.91 -23.92
CA LEU A 34 -20.18 -4.19 -24.31
C LEU A 34 -20.27 -2.68 -24.08
N LYS A 35 -21.44 -2.09 -24.38
CA LYS A 35 -21.70 -0.68 -24.14
C LYS A 35 -21.63 -0.36 -22.65
N GLU A 36 -22.21 -1.18 -21.79
CA GLU A 36 -22.20 -1.01 -20.35
C GLU A 36 -20.79 -1.21 -19.76
N PHE A 37 -20.05 -2.21 -20.24
CA PHE A 37 -18.64 -2.44 -19.90
C PHE A 37 -17.75 -1.23 -20.24
N ILE A 38 -17.95 -0.59 -21.39
CA ILE A 38 -17.17 0.60 -21.79
C ILE A 38 -17.70 1.89 -21.11
N SER A 39 -18.98 1.89 -20.73
CA SER A 39 -19.63 3.03 -20.07
C SER A 39 -19.29 3.13 -18.59
N ASP A 40 -18.95 2.01 -17.95
CA ASP A 40 -18.50 2.00 -16.56
C ASP A 40 -17.16 2.75 -16.41
N PRO A 41 -17.11 3.88 -15.68
CA PRO A 41 -15.90 4.66 -15.50
C PRO A 41 -14.77 3.88 -14.83
N LYS A 42 -15.08 2.88 -13.99
CA LYS A 42 -14.06 2.04 -13.33
C LYS A 42 -13.35 1.14 -14.35
N ILE A 43 -14.13 0.50 -15.21
CA ILE A 43 -13.61 -0.41 -16.25
C ILE A 43 -12.89 0.39 -17.32
N ARG A 44 -13.46 1.53 -17.73
CA ARG A 44 -12.83 2.44 -18.67
C ARG A 44 -11.47 2.94 -18.17
N GLY A 45 -11.39 3.39 -16.92
CA GLY A 45 -10.14 3.83 -16.31
C GLY A 45 -9.10 2.71 -16.25
N ALA A 46 -9.50 1.50 -15.87
CA ALA A 46 -8.58 0.36 -15.77
C ALA A 46 -7.97 -0.06 -17.11
N ILE A 47 -8.73 0.03 -18.21
CA ILE A 47 -8.28 -0.45 -19.54
C ILE A 47 -7.64 0.67 -20.36
N PHE A 48 -8.29 1.83 -20.46
CA PHE A 48 -7.86 2.89 -21.38
C PHE A 48 -6.66 3.69 -20.86
N ILE A 49 -6.48 3.81 -19.54
CA ILE A 49 -5.36 4.59 -18.98
C ILE A 49 -4.00 3.91 -19.24
N PRO A 50 -3.79 2.59 -18.99
CA PRO A 50 -2.56 1.90 -19.35
C PRO A 50 -2.21 2.03 -20.84
N ILE A 51 -3.23 1.87 -21.71
CA ILE A 51 -3.08 1.95 -23.16
C ILE A 51 -2.69 3.37 -23.57
N GLY A 52 -3.37 4.38 -23.02
CA GLY A 52 -3.05 5.79 -23.25
C GLY A 52 -1.64 6.15 -22.80
N LEU A 53 -1.24 5.70 -21.61
CA LEU A 53 0.12 5.88 -21.09
C LEU A 53 1.16 5.24 -22.02
N ALA A 54 0.92 4.02 -22.48
CA ALA A 54 1.82 3.35 -23.41
C ALA A 54 2.02 4.15 -24.70
N PHE A 55 0.93 4.67 -25.28
CA PHE A 55 1.00 5.49 -26.49
C PHE A 55 1.70 6.83 -26.27
N ILE A 56 1.43 7.51 -25.15
CA ILE A 56 2.10 8.78 -24.80
C ILE A 56 3.60 8.56 -24.63
N VAL A 57 4.00 7.53 -23.87
CA VAL A 57 5.41 7.23 -23.63
C VAL A 57 6.11 6.86 -24.94
N TYR A 58 5.48 6.03 -25.77
CA TYR A 58 6.02 5.69 -27.09
C TYR A 58 6.23 6.92 -27.97
N ALA A 59 5.21 7.79 -28.08
CA ALA A 59 5.29 9.02 -28.85
C ALA A 59 6.40 9.94 -28.31
N ALA A 60 6.51 10.10 -26.99
CA ALA A 60 7.55 10.89 -26.36
C ALA A 60 8.97 10.34 -26.67
N SER A 61 9.15 9.02 -26.61
CA SER A 61 10.44 8.39 -26.94
C SER A 61 10.85 8.58 -28.39
N VAL A 62 9.89 8.58 -29.32
CA VAL A 62 10.14 8.87 -30.75
C VAL A 62 10.55 10.32 -30.94
N VAL A 63 9.84 11.27 -30.31
CA VAL A 63 10.18 12.71 -30.37
C VAL A 63 11.56 12.98 -29.76
N ALA A 64 11.92 12.27 -28.69
CA ALA A 64 13.22 12.36 -28.04
C ALA A 64 14.37 11.68 -28.83
N ARG A 65 14.10 11.13 -30.03
CA ARG A 65 15.05 10.36 -30.86
C ARG A 65 15.71 9.18 -30.13
N ARG A 66 15.02 8.59 -29.15
CA ARG A 66 15.48 7.43 -28.35
C ARG A 66 14.40 6.34 -28.30
N PRO A 67 13.97 5.78 -29.44
CA PRO A 67 12.92 4.76 -29.48
C PRO A 67 13.33 3.45 -28.77
N GLU A 68 14.63 3.18 -28.67
CA GLU A 68 15.22 2.04 -27.96
C GLU A 68 14.81 1.97 -26.47
N LEU A 69 14.54 3.11 -25.83
CA LEU A 69 14.09 3.17 -24.44
C LEU A 69 12.57 3.11 -24.28
N ALA A 70 11.81 3.17 -25.39
CA ALA A 70 10.35 3.27 -25.36
C ALA A 70 9.73 2.06 -24.64
N VAL A 71 10.19 0.85 -24.97
CA VAL A 71 9.65 -0.39 -24.38
C VAL A 71 9.89 -0.43 -22.87
N ALA A 72 11.10 -0.10 -22.42
CA ALA A 72 11.44 -0.07 -21.00
C ALA A 72 10.61 0.99 -20.25
N ALA A 73 10.45 2.18 -20.84
CA ALA A 73 9.66 3.26 -20.28
C ALA A 73 8.16 2.90 -20.21
N ILE A 74 7.61 2.26 -21.25
CA ILE A 74 6.21 1.81 -21.28
C ILE A 74 5.97 0.78 -20.18
N ILE A 75 6.84 -0.25 -20.08
CA ILE A 75 6.72 -1.28 -19.04
C ILE A 75 6.81 -0.64 -17.65
N GLY A 76 7.74 0.29 -17.44
CA GLY A 76 7.90 0.98 -16.17
C GLY A 76 6.68 1.82 -15.78
N VAL A 77 6.19 2.66 -16.70
CA VAL A 77 5.08 3.58 -16.44
C VAL A 77 3.74 2.84 -16.32
N VAL A 78 3.48 1.89 -17.22
CA VAL A 78 2.26 1.06 -17.16
C VAL A 78 2.30 0.14 -15.94
N GLY A 79 3.44 -0.48 -15.66
CA GLY A 79 3.62 -1.30 -14.46
C GLY A 79 3.38 -0.51 -13.17
N ALA A 80 3.93 0.70 -13.08
CA ALA A 80 3.68 1.59 -11.94
C ALA A 80 2.20 1.96 -11.80
N TYR A 81 1.52 2.26 -12.92
CA TYR A 81 0.09 2.53 -12.92
C TYR A 81 -0.75 1.32 -12.46
N LEU A 82 -0.42 0.12 -12.94
CA LEU A 82 -1.12 -1.11 -12.56
C LEU A 82 -0.92 -1.44 -11.08
N LEU A 83 0.28 -1.23 -10.53
CA LEU A 83 0.52 -1.37 -9.10
C LEU A 83 -0.29 -0.33 -8.32
N TYR A 84 -0.27 0.94 -8.73
CA TYR A 84 -1.05 2.00 -8.11
C TYR A 84 -2.56 1.67 -8.09
N SER A 85 -3.09 1.17 -9.21
CA SER A 85 -4.50 0.79 -9.36
C SER A 85 -4.84 -0.48 -8.58
N GLY A 86 -3.96 -1.50 -8.61
CA GLY A 86 -4.19 -2.80 -7.97
C GLY A 86 -4.12 -2.77 -6.44
N PHE A 87 -3.34 -1.85 -5.86
CA PHE A 87 -3.24 -1.70 -4.40
C PHE A 87 -4.39 -0.88 -3.78
N GLY A 88 -5.35 -0.37 -4.56
CA GLY A 88 -6.45 0.45 -4.02
C GLY A 88 -5.95 1.73 -3.32
N ILE A 89 -4.80 2.24 -3.74
CA ILE A 89 -4.13 3.39 -3.10
C ILE A 89 -5.01 4.64 -3.18
N GLY A 90 -5.77 4.82 -4.27
CA GLY A 90 -6.69 5.95 -4.43
C GLY A 90 -7.76 6.03 -3.32
N GLU A 91 -8.48 4.94 -3.07
CA GLU A 91 -9.52 4.90 -2.01
C GLU A 91 -8.92 5.00 -0.61
N SER A 92 -7.69 4.48 -0.42
CA SER A 92 -6.97 4.61 0.84
C SER A 92 -6.59 6.07 1.10
N ILE A 93 -6.06 6.77 0.10
CA ILE A 93 -5.69 8.19 0.19
C ILE A 93 -6.89 9.07 0.51
N ASP A 94 -8.05 8.83 -0.11
CA ASP A 94 -9.26 9.61 0.18
C ASP A 94 -9.73 9.42 1.62
N LYS A 95 -9.72 8.18 2.13
CA LYS A 95 -10.00 7.90 3.55
C LYS A 95 -8.97 8.54 4.48
N TYR A 96 -7.68 8.52 4.12
CA TYR A 96 -6.64 9.21 4.90
C TYR A 96 -6.87 10.72 4.91
N ARG A 97 -7.26 11.31 3.79
CA ARG A 97 -7.53 12.75 3.66
C ARG A 97 -8.77 13.16 4.47
N GLU A 98 -9.82 12.35 4.43
CA GLU A 98 -11.05 12.60 5.19
C GLU A 98 -10.80 12.51 6.70
N ASN A 99 -10.09 11.46 7.14
CA ASN A 99 -9.65 11.30 8.54
C ASN A 99 -8.68 12.40 8.98
N ALA A 100 -7.75 12.82 8.11
CA ALA A 100 -6.82 13.90 8.41
C ALA A 100 -7.55 15.24 8.56
N THR A 101 -8.55 15.50 7.70
CA THR A 101 -9.40 16.68 7.76
C THR A 101 -10.26 16.67 9.03
N GLU A 102 -10.91 15.55 9.35
CA GLU A 102 -11.70 15.41 10.59
C GLU A 102 -10.82 15.58 11.84
N SER A 103 -9.59 15.05 11.81
CA SER A 103 -8.60 15.21 12.88
C SER A 103 -8.10 16.65 13.02
N LEU A 104 -7.95 17.37 11.89
CA LEU A 104 -7.57 18.79 11.87
C LEU A 104 -8.69 19.67 12.45
N TYR A 105 -9.94 19.44 12.02
CA TYR A 105 -11.11 20.17 12.50
C TYR A 105 -11.43 19.88 13.96
N ARG A 106 -11.04 18.71 14.50
CA ARG A 106 -11.15 18.39 15.93
C ARG A 106 -9.96 18.83 16.78
N GLY A 107 -8.93 19.46 16.21
CA GLY A 107 -7.76 19.95 16.97
C GLY A 107 -6.98 18.84 17.69
N LYS A 108 -6.96 17.63 17.12
CA LYS A 108 -6.34 16.47 17.76
C LYS A 108 -4.81 16.55 17.75
N ILE A 109 -4.18 16.15 18.85
CA ILE A 109 -2.71 16.16 19.00
C ILE A 109 -2.07 15.16 18.01
N SER A 110 -2.79 14.09 17.62
CA SER A 110 -2.31 13.17 16.58
C SER A 110 -1.91 13.87 15.29
N PHE A 111 -2.59 14.95 14.87
CA PHE A 111 -2.29 15.61 13.61
C PHE A 111 -0.84 16.13 13.58
N ILE A 112 -0.40 16.82 14.64
CA ILE A 112 0.95 17.36 14.76
C ILE A 112 1.97 16.22 14.80
N THR A 113 1.69 15.16 15.57
CA THR A 113 2.60 14.00 15.67
C THR A 113 2.70 13.20 14.36
N TYR A 114 1.65 13.19 13.54
CA TYR A 114 1.63 12.57 12.22
C TYR A 114 2.49 13.37 11.25
N LEU A 115 2.37 14.70 11.26
CA LEU A 115 3.23 15.57 10.48
C LEU A 115 4.70 15.41 10.89
N ALA A 116 4.98 15.35 12.20
CA ALA A 116 6.31 15.09 12.72
C ALA A 116 6.84 13.72 12.27
N ALA A 117 6.02 12.67 12.31
CA ALA A 117 6.39 11.34 11.84
C ALA A 117 6.74 11.32 10.34
N ILE A 118 5.98 12.05 9.51
CA ILE A 118 6.29 12.21 8.07
C ILE A 118 7.66 12.87 7.90
N MET A 119 7.91 13.97 8.60
CA MET A 119 9.19 14.68 8.54
C MET A 119 10.36 13.78 8.98
N ILE A 120 10.19 13.03 10.07
CA ILE A 120 11.19 12.06 10.54
C ILE A 120 11.40 10.94 9.51
N GLY A 121 10.34 10.46 8.85
CA GLY A 121 10.44 9.46 7.78
C GLY A 121 11.20 9.96 6.54
N ILE A 122 11.03 11.24 6.19
CA ILE A 122 11.84 11.88 5.13
C ILE A 122 13.31 11.91 5.54
N ILE A 123 13.60 12.33 6.77
CA ILE A 123 14.98 12.33 7.31
C ILE A 123 15.58 10.91 7.30
N ALA A 124 14.81 9.89 7.70
CA ALA A 124 15.23 8.49 7.66
C ALA A 124 15.65 8.06 6.25
N THR A 125 14.83 8.42 5.26
CA THR A 125 15.07 8.08 3.85
C THR A 125 16.32 8.78 3.32
N ILE A 126 16.50 10.06 3.65
CA ILE A 126 17.68 10.84 3.25
C ILE A 126 18.95 10.26 3.89
N GLN A 127 18.91 9.95 5.20
CA GLN A 127 20.03 9.34 5.92
C GLN A 127 20.44 7.99 5.29
N GLY A 128 19.46 7.13 5.01
CA GLY A 128 19.71 5.85 4.35
C GLY A 128 20.25 6.02 2.92
N ALA A 129 19.69 6.95 2.15
CA ALA A 129 20.14 7.24 0.78
C ALA A 129 21.58 7.79 0.76
N ASN A 130 21.94 8.65 1.72
CA ASN A 130 23.30 9.14 1.89
C ASN A 130 24.28 8.00 2.20
N ALA A 131 23.88 7.02 3.01
CA ALA A 131 24.69 5.83 3.27
C ALA A 131 24.91 4.99 2.00
N CYS A 132 23.87 4.81 1.18
CA CYS A 132 24.01 4.16 -0.13
C CYS A 132 24.94 4.95 -1.05
N TRP A 133 24.81 6.28 -1.08
CA TRP A 133 25.63 7.13 -1.93
C TRP A 133 27.11 7.03 -1.56
N ALA A 134 27.42 7.03 -0.26
CA ALA A 134 28.78 6.81 0.23
C ALA A 134 29.34 5.45 -0.21
N GLY A 135 28.52 4.39 -0.16
CA GLY A 135 28.91 3.05 -0.62
C GLY A 135 29.03 2.91 -2.15
N ILE A 136 28.39 3.77 -2.94
CA ILE A 136 28.56 3.81 -4.41
C ILE A 136 29.79 4.62 -4.78
N ALA A 137 30.08 5.68 -4.02
CA ALA A 137 31.23 6.56 -4.24
C ALA A 137 32.57 5.95 -3.81
N SER A 138 32.58 4.78 -3.18
CA SER A 138 33.82 4.07 -2.82
C SER A 138 34.51 3.46 -4.05
N GLU A 139 35.84 3.33 -3.98
CA GLU A 139 36.69 2.83 -5.08
C GLU A 139 36.28 1.43 -5.58
N ILE A 140 35.66 0.62 -4.73
CA ILE A 140 35.16 -0.72 -5.06
C ILE A 140 33.66 -0.74 -4.79
N PHE A 141 32.88 -1.18 -5.79
CA PHE A 141 31.44 -1.33 -5.66
C PHE A 141 31.09 -2.52 -4.75
N PRO A 142 30.44 -2.30 -3.59
CA PRO A 142 30.20 -3.35 -2.59
C PRO A 142 29.06 -4.32 -2.98
N GLY A 143 28.30 -4.01 -4.04
CA GLY A 143 27.16 -4.82 -4.46
C GLY A 143 25.83 -4.35 -3.87
N TYR A 144 24.75 -4.66 -4.58
CA TYR A 144 23.39 -4.20 -4.23
C TYR A 144 22.93 -4.66 -2.84
N VAL A 145 23.30 -5.87 -2.43
CA VAL A 145 22.92 -6.41 -1.11
C VAL A 145 23.52 -5.59 0.02
N ILE A 146 24.80 -5.23 -0.08
CA ILE A 146 25.49 -4.45 0.95
C ILE A 146 24.91 -3.02 1.02
N LEU A 147 24.58 -2.41 -0.13
CA LEU A 147 23.93 -1.10 -0.17
C LEU A 147 22.57 -1.10 0.54
N VAL A 148 21.74 -2.11 0.30
CA VAL A 148 20.45 -2.25 1.01
C VAL A 148 20.66 -2.41 2.51
N MET A 149 21.64 -3.20 2.93
CA MET A 149 21.92 -3.39 4.36
C MET A 149 22.48 -2.13 5.02
N MET A 150 23.31 -1.34 4.33
CA MET A 150 23.76 -0.01 4.77
C MET A 150 22.58 0.95 4.95
N PHE A 151 21.65 0.96 3.99
CA PHE A 151 20.44 1.76 4.08
C PHE A 151 19.64 1.41 5.33
N ILE A 152 19.38 0.11 5.53
CA ILE A 152 18.59 -0.39 6.66
C ILE A 152 19.30 -0.03 7.98
N LYS A 153 20.58 -0.38 8.13
CA LYS A 153 21.34 -0.12 9.36
C LYS A 153 21.29 1.36 9.78
N THR A 154 21.39 2.27 8.81
CA THR A 154 21.47 3.72 9.06
C THR A 154 20.10 4.36 9.28
N SER A 155 19.06 3.91 8.54
CA SER A 155 17.74 4.55 8.55
C SER A 155 16.77 3.98 9.60
N VAL A 156 16.98 2.74 10.05
CA VAL A 156 16.00 2.01 10.89
C VAL A 156 15.62 2.77 12.16
N TRP A 157 16.58 3.34 12.90
CA TRP A 157 16.26 4.05 14.15
C TRP A 157 15.47 5.35 13.91
N TRP A 158 15.65 6.00 12.77
CA TRP A 158 14.82 7.14 12.36
C TRP A 158 13.39 6.69 12.02
N TYR A 159 13.23 5.55 11.33
CA TYR A 159 11.90 4.98 11.09
C TYR A 159 11.21 4.52 12.39
N VAL A 160 11.96 3.97 13.35
CA VAL A 160 11.47 3.65 14.69
C VAL A 160 10.96 4.92 15.38
N ALA A 161 11.73 6.02 15.35
CA ALA A 161 11.32 7.29 15.91
C ALA A 161 10.05 7.85 15.25
N ALA A 162 9.95 7.76 13.92
CA ALA A 162 8.73 8.15 13.19
C ALA A 162 7.52 7.31 13.63
N GLY A 163 7.68 5.98 13.71
CA GLY A 163 6.64 5.08 14.15
C GLY A 163 6.20 5.32 15.60
N LEU A 164 7.14 5.62 16.50
CA LEU A 164 6.85 5.99 17.88
C LEU A 164 6.08 7.31 17.97
N SER A 165 6.40 8.30 17.14
CA SER A 165 5.65 9.56 17.05
C SER A 165 4.18 9.31 16.67
N LEU A 166 3.91 8.43 15.70
CA LEU A 166 2.54 8.03 15.34
C LEU A 166 1.80 7.37 16.51
N GLY A 167 2.49 6.45 17.21
CA GLY A 167 1.94 5.77 18.38
C GLY A 167 1.60 6.73 19.50
N PHE A 168 2.51 7.68 19.77
CA PHE A 168 2.35 8.67 20.83
C PHE A 168 1.14 9.58 20.59
N GLY A 169 0.99 10.13 19.37
CA GLY A 169 -0.17 10.93 19.01
C GLY A 169 -1.49 10.23 19.28
N ARG A 170 -1.58 8.98 18.82
CA ARG A 170 -2.79 8.16 18.98
C ARG A 170 -3.09 7.84 20.45
N ILE A 171 -2.07 7.55 21.25
CA ILE A 171 -2.25 7.27 22.69
C ILE A 171 -2.73 8.52 23.42
N VAL A 172 -2.16 9.69 23.11
CA VAL A 172 -2.58 10.97 23.72
C VAL A 172 -4.02 11.30 23.36
N ASP A 173 -4.41 11.16 22.10
CA ASP A 173 -5.80 11.40 21.69
C ASP A 173 -6.79 10.43 22.34
N LEU A 174 -6.45 9.14 22.45
CA LEU A 174 -7.30 8.16 23.11
C LEU A 174 -7.46 8.47 24.61
N HIS A 175 -6.41 9.00 25.25
CA HIS A 175 -6.47 9.45 26.63
C HIS A 175 -7.38 10.68 26.80
N LEU A 176 -7.30 11.64 25.88
CA LEU A 176 -8.16 12.82 25.87
C LEU A 176 -9.63 12.51 25.57
N GLU A 177 -9.90 11.48 24.75
CA GLU A 177 -11.26 11.04 24.41
C GLU A 177 -11.89 10.06 25.43
N GLY A 178 -11.16 9.68 26.48
CA GLY A 178 -11.64 8.73 27.50
C GLY A 178 -11.92 7.32 26.95
N ARG A 179 -11.33 6.95 25.81
CA ARG A 179 -11.53 5.64 25.17
C ARG A 179 -10.49 4.64 25.66
N VAL A 180 -10.86 3.36 25.73
CA VAL A 180 -9.95 2.27 26.13
C VAL A 180 -8.73 2.17 25.20
N ILE A 181 -7.56 2.45 25.76
CA ILE A 181 -6.24 2.43 25.08
C ILE A 181 -5.70 0.99 24.91
N GLY A 182 -6.39 -0.01 25.47
CA GLY A 182 -5.87 -1.38 25.74
C GLY A 182 -4.86 -1.92 24.72
N ARG A 183 -5.27 -2.10 23.46
CA ARG A 183 -4.39 -2.70 22.42
C ARG A 183 -3.33 -1.74 21.87
N ALA A 184 -3.50 -0.43 22.02
CA ALA A 184 -2.56 0.57 21.51
C ALA A 184 -1.23 0.60 22.29
N TRP A 185 -1.21 0.12 23.54
CA TRP A 185 0.01 0.05 24.35
C TRP A 185 1.07 -0.91 23.81
N ALA A 186 0.69 -1.94 23.06
CA ALA A 186 1.66 -2.88 22.48
C ALA A 186 2.46 -2.27 21.33
N PHE A 187 1.88 -1.29 20.62
CA PHE A 187 2.42 -0.70 19.40
C PHE A 187 3.86 -0.16 19.52
N PRO A 188 4.21 0.69 20.52
CA PRO A 188 5.58 1.18 20.65
C PRO A 188 6.61 0.07 20.86
N PHE A 189 6.27 -0.96 21.65
CA PHE A 189 7.16 -2.09 21.89
C PHE A 189 7.40 -2.91 20.62
N PHE A 190 6.36 -3.15 19.82
CA PHE A 190 6.51 -3.85 18.55
C PHE A 190 7.38 -3.08 17.55
N ILE A 191 7.26 -1.75 17.50
CA ILE A 191 8.09 -0.91 16.62
C ILE A 191 9.56 -0.97 17.05
N ILE A 192 9.82 -0.82 18.35
CA ILE A 192 11.19 -0.88 18.88
C ILE A 192 11.80 -2.26 18.64
N ALA A 193 11.04 -3.34 18.90
CA ALA A 193 11.49 -4.71 18.67
C ALA A 193 11.84 -4.95 17.18
N SER A 194 10.97 -4.50 16.28
CA SER A 194 11.18 -4.61 14.83
C SER A 194 12.42 -3.82 14.39
N GLY A 195 12.60 -2.61 14.93
CA GLY A 195 13.79 -1.80 14.69
C GLY A 195 15.07 -2.48 15.14
N LEU A 196 15.08 -3.02 16.36
CA LEU A 196 16.24 -3.73 16.90
C LEU A 196 16.60 -4.96 16.06
N LEU A 197 15.61 -5.72 15.59
CA LEU A 197 15.82 -6.86 14.68
C LEU A 197 16.45 -6.44 13.37
N LEU A 198 15.87 -5.45 12.69
CA LEU A 198 16.36 -5.00 11.38
C LEU A 198 17.77 -4.40 11.49
N TRP A 199 18.03 -3.64 12.54
CA TRP A 199 19.36 -3.09 12.81
C TRP A 199 20.39 -4.19 13.09
N GLY A 200 20.08 -5.17 13.94
CA GLY A 200 21.01 -6.26 14.26
C GLY A 200 21.28 -7.19 13.08
N ALA A 201 20.25 -7.51 12.29
CA ALA A 201 20.39 -8.31 11.07
C ALA A 201 21.26 -7.60 10.02
N SER A 202 21.01 -6.32 9.76
CA SER A 202 21.79 -5.54 8.80
C SER A 202 23.23 -5.34 9.24
N ALA A 203 23.47 -5.06 10.52
CA ALA A 203 24.82 -4.93 11.09
C ALA A 203 25.62 -6.23 10.96
N TYR A 204 25.01 -7.38 11.26
CA TYR A 204 25.68 -8.68 11.12
C TYR A 204 26.04 -9.00 9.66
N ILE A 205 25.14 -8.73 8.72
CA ILE A 205 25.41 -8.99 7.30
C ILE A 205 26.58 -8.12 6.83
N LEU A 206 26.62 -6.83 7.19
CA LEU A 206 27.74 -5.94 6.88
C LEU A 206 29.07 -6.43 7.47
N ALA A 207 29.05 -7.00 8.67
CA ALA A 207 30.23 -7.56 9.29
C ALA A 207 30.70 -8.85 8.62
N SER A 208 29.77 -9.71 8.22
CA SER A 208 30.09 -10.96 7.51
C SER A 208 30.75 -10.72 6.15
N THR A 209 30.46 -9.58 5.50
CA THR A 209 31.07 -9.19 4.22
C THR A 209 32.38 -8.41 4.39
N GLY A 210 32.81 -8.17 5.63
CA GLY A 210 34.02 -7.44 5.96
C GLY A 210 33.96 -5.92 5.76
N TYR A 211 32.76 -5.37 5.52
CA TYR A 211 32.54 -3.94 5.34
C TYR A 211 32.54 -3.18 6.67
N ASP A 212 32.09 -3.82 7.74
CA ASP A 212 32.00 -3.24 9.09
C ASP A 212 32.39 -4.27 10.14
N GLN A 213 33.64 -4.25 10.61
CA GLN A 213 34.20 -5.29 11.48
C GLN A 213 33.75 -5.19 12.95
N ASP A 214 32.96 -4.19 13.31
CA ASP A 214 32.60 -3.92 14.70
C ASP A 214 31.55 -4.89 15.27
N TYR A 215 30.84 -5.66 14.42
CA TYR A 215 29.65 -6.42 14.83
C TYR A 215 29.78 -7.93 14.60
N GLY A 216 30.14 -8.69 15.66
CA GLY A 216 30.13 -10.16 15.63
C GLY A 216 28.74 -10.81 15.76
N ILE A 217 28.71 -12.16 15.65
CA ILE A 217 27.51 -13.01 15.84
C ILE A 217 26.79 -12.72 17.16
N GLN A 218 27.53 -12.35 18.21
CA GLN A 218 26.98 -12.04 19.53
C GLN A 218 25.97 -10.88 19.47
N HIS A 219 26.22 -9.85 18.68
CA HIS A 219 25.32 -8.71 18.53
C HIS A 219 24.02 -9.09 17.83
N LEU A 220 24.08 -9.99 16.84
CA LEU A 220 22.89 -10.54 16.19
C LEU A 220 22.04 -11.31 17.21
N VAL A 221 22.65 -12.24 17.96
CA VAL A 221 21.94 -13.03 18.98
C VAL A 221 21.32 -12.10 20.03
N LEU A 222 22.05 -11.11 20.51
CA LEU A 222 21.54 -10.11 21.46
C LEU A 222 20.36 -9.30 20.88
N SER A 223 20.42 -8.89 19.62
CA SER A 223 19.30 -8.17 18.98
C SER A 223 18.05 -9.05 18.82
N ILE A 224 18.22 -10.33 18.49
CA ILE A 224 17.11 -11.28 18.35
C ILE A 224 16.48 -11.52 19.73
N VAL A 225 17.29 -11.90 20.72
CA VAL A 225 16.80 -12.14 22.08
C VAL A 225 16.18 -10.87 22.67
N GLY A 226 16.82 -9.72 22.50
CA GLY A 226 16.33 -8.42 22.97
C GLY A 226 14.99 -8.06 22.33
N SER A 227 14.84 -8.23 21.02
CA SER A 227 13.59 -7.92 20.32
C SER A 227 12.43 -8.81 20.75
N VAL A 228 12.68 -10.11 20.93
CA VAL A 228 11.69 -11.06 21.42
C VAL A 228 11.27 -10.70 22.84
N ALA A 229 12.23 -10.36 23.71
CA ALA A 229 11.96 -9.92 25.06
C ALA A 229 11.11 -8.62 25.09
N ILE A 230 11.45 -7.62 24.27
CA ILE A 230 10.69 -6.37 24.14
C ILE A 230 9.27 -6.64 23.63
N SER A 231 9.11 -7.51 22.63
CA SER A 231 7.81 -7.86 22.08
C SER A 231 6.92 -8.58 23.10
N LEU A 232 7.47 -9.56 23.82
CA LEU A 232 6.75 -10.27 24.88
C LEU A 232 6.36 -9.33 26.02
N PHE A 233 7.26 -8.41 26.40
CA PHE A 233 6.95 -7.38 27.39
C PHE A 233 5.81 -6.47 26.93
N GLY A 234 5.81 -6.05 25.66
CA GLY A 234 4.72 -5.28 25.07
C GLY A 234 3.37 -6.00 25.09
N ILE A 235 3.37 -7.31 24.79
CA ILE A 235 2.17 -8.16 24.89
C ILE A 235 1.68 -8.25 26.33
N TYR A 236 2.58 -8.48 27.29
CA TYR A 236 2.24 -8.55 28.71
C TYR A 236 1.61 -7.25 29.23
N VAL A 237 2.20 -6.09 28.88
CA VAL A 237 1.66 -4.76 29.25
C VAL A 237 0.28 -4.54 28.65
N ALA A 238 0.09 -4.89 27.38
CA ALA A 238 -1.20 -4.75 26.71
C ALA A 238 -2.27 -5.69 27.26
N ALA A 239 -1.91 -6.93 27.60
CA ALA A 239 -2.83 -7.91 28.19
C ALA A 239 -3.31 -7.47 29.58
N ARG A 240 -2.41 -6.92 30.41
CA ARG A 240 -2.76 -6.46 31.77
C ARG A 240 -3.76 -5.30 31.78
N ARG A 241 -3.69 -4.41 30.77
CA ARG A 241 -4.59 -3.26 30.64
C ARG A 241 -5.86 -3.52 29.82
N TYR A 242 -6.06 -4.74 29.35
CA TYR A 242 -7.28 -5.14 28.62
C TYR A 242 -8.44 -5.46 29.58
N GLY A 243 -8.20 -5.57 30.89
CA GLY A 243 -9.17 -6.00 31.90
C GLY A 243 -9.58 -4.96 32.96
N GLU A 244 -9.14 -3.70 32.86
CA GLU A 244 -9.54 -2.65 33.80
C GLU A 244 -10.72 -1.84 33.21
N PRO A 245 -11.94 -1.92 33.78
CA PRO A 245 -12.95 -0.92 33.54
C PRO A 245 -12.51 0.37 34.25
N VAL A 246 -12.49 1.49 33.51
CA VAL A 246 -12.33 2.84 34.08
C VAL A 246 -13.68 3.33 34.58
#